data_AF-A0A7W1LGT6-F1
#
_entry.id   AF-A0A7W1LGT6-F1
#
_cell.length_a   1.000
_cell.length_b   1.000
_cell.length_c   1.000
_cell.angle_alpha   90.00
_cell.angle_beta   90.00
_cell.angle_gamma   90.00
#
_symmetry.space_group_name_H-M   'P 1'
#
loop_
_entity.id
_entity.type
_entity.pdbx_description
1 polymer ?
#
loop_
_entity_poly.entity_id
_entity_poly.type
_entity_poly.pdbx_seq_one_letter_code
_entity_poly.pdbx_strand_id
1 'polypeptide(L)' 'MAELNGRVALVTGALGKLGPIWIGALAGAGARVIGVDVRPGEV' A
#
# COMPACT_ATOMS: atom_id res chain seq x y z
N MET A 1 -17.45 7.02 0.89
CA MET A 1 -16.11 6.44 0.66
C MET A 1 -15.82 6.52 -0.83
N ALA A 2 -14.56 6.71 -1.23
CA ALA A 2 -14.20 6.67 -2.65
C ALA A 2 -14.08 5.21 -3.09
N GLU A 3 -14.75 4.84 -4.18
CA GLU A 3 -14.66 3.51 -4.80
C GLU A 3 -13.42 3.45 -5.71
N LEU A 4 -12.55 2.46 -5.49
CA LEU A 4 -11.30 2.27 -6.24
C LEU A 4 -11.29 0.98 -7.06
N ASN A 5 -12.45 0.38 -7.29
CA ASN A 5 -12.59 -0.84 -8.09
C ASN A 5 -11.92 -0.68 -9.46
N GLY A 6 -11.10 -1.67 -9.84
CA GLY A 6 -10.36 -1.68 -11.11
C GLY A 6 -9.12 -0.76 -11.12
N ARG A 7 -8.79 -0.09 -10.02
CA ARG A 7 -7.55 0.70 -9.88
C ARG A 7 -6.41 -0.12 -9.28
N VAL A 8 -5.19 0.25 -9.64
CA VAL A 8 -3.96 -0.25 -9.01
C VAL A 8 -3.37 0.84 -8.12
N ALA A 9 -3.01 0.51 -6.89
CA ALA A 9 -2.39 1.44 -5.94
C ALA A 9 -1.01 0.93 -5.51
N LEU A 10 -0.01 1.83 -5.51
CA LEU A 10 1.34 1.56 -5.03
C LEU A 10 1.51 2.17 -3.63
N VAL A 11 1.92 1.35 -2.66
CA VAL A 11 2.23 1.80 -1.29
C VAL A 11 3.71 1.58 -1.03
N THR A 12 4.47 2.66 -0.89
CA THR A 12 5.86 2.65 -0.43
C THR A 12 5.93 2.65 1.09
N GLY A 13 6.92 1.98 1.69
CA GLY A 13 6.97 1.79 3.14
C GLY A 13 5.87 0.85 3.64
N ALA A 14 5.52 -0.14 2.82
CA ALA A 14 4.43 -1.08 3.04
C ALA A 14 4.49 -1.84 4.38
N LEU A 15 5.68 -2.00 4.95
CA LEU A 15 5.95 -2.68 6.22
C LEU A 15 6.19 -1.71 7.38
N GLY A 16 6.17 -0.39 7.13
CA GLY A 16 6.27 0.64 8.15
C GLY A 16 4.98 0.80 8.98
N LYS A 17 4.93 1.78 9.88
CA LYS A 17 3.79 1.97 10.80
C LYS A 17 2.46 2.23 10.08
N LEU A 18 2.48 3.07 9.04
CA LEU A 18 1.28 3.44 8.29
C LEU A 18 1.04 2.56 7.05
N GLY A 19 2.06 1.83 6.56
CA GLY A 19 1.96 1.01 5.36
C GLY A 19 0.78 0.02 5.41
N PRO A 20 0.66 -0.81 6.45
CA PRO A 20 -0.45 -1.76 6.60
C PRO A 20 -1.82 -1.09 6.69
N ILE A 21 -1.90 0.11 7.30
CA ILE A 21 -3.15 0.88 7.42
C ILE A 21 -3.60 1.34 6.02
N TRP A 22 -2.68 1.88 5.23
CA TRP A 22 -2.98 2.31 3.86
C TRP A 22 -3.32 1.12 2.94
N ILE A 23 -2.59 0.00 3.05
CA ILE A 23 -2.90 -1.22 2.30
C ILE A 23 -4.32 -1.67 2.61
N GLY A 24 -4.70 -1.75 3.89
CA GLY A 24 -6.04 -2.14 4.30
C GLY A 24 -7.11 -1.18 3.79
N ALA A 25 -6.90 0.12 3.91
CA ALA A 25 -7.84 1.13 3.45
C ALA A 25 -8.05 1.10 1.91
N LEU A 26 -6.97 0.99 1.14
CA LEU A 26 -7.02 0.97 -0.33
C LEU A 26 -7.60 -0.34 -0.86
N ALA A 27 -7.23 -1.48 -0.26
CA ALA A 27 -7.81 -2.77 -0.60
C ALA A 27 -9.30 -2.83 -0.22
N GLY A 28 -9.66 -2.31 0.94
CA GLY A 28 -11.06 -2.20 1.40
C GLY A 28 -11.92 -1.30 0.50
N ALA A 29 -11.32 -0.35 -0.19
CA ALA A 29 -11.96 0.48 -1.22
C ALA A 29 -11.99 -0.16 -2.62
N GLY A 30 -11.45 -1.39 -2.79
CA GLY A 30 -11.51 -2.15 -4.04
C GLY A 30 -10.28 -2.04 -4.95
N ALA A 31 -9.21 -1.39 -4.51
CA ALA A 31 -7.98 -1.30 -5.30
C ALA A 31 -7.17 -2.60 -5.25
N ARG A 32 -6.46 -2.92 -6.34
CA ARG A 32 -5.36 -3.89 -6.32
C ARG A 32 -4.10 -3.19 -5.77
N VAL A 33 -3.65 -3.60 -4.60
CA VAL A 33 -2.53 -2.92 -3.91
C VAL A 33 -1.21 -3.65 -4.16
N ILE A 34 -0.18 -2.90 -4.53
CA ILE A 34 1.21 -3.35 -4.60
C ILE A 34 1.97 -2.67 -3.46
N GLY A 35 2.41 -3.45 -2.49
CA GLY A 35 3.27 -2.98 -1.41
C GLY A 35 4.74 -3.06 -1.81
N VAL A 36 5.46 -1.95 -1.68
CA VAL A 36 6.91 -1.87 -1.89
C VAL A 36 7.55 -1.34 -0.62
N ASP A 37 8.63 -1.99 -0.23
CA ASP A 37 9.47 -1.52 0.87
C ASP A 37 10.93 -1.75 0.55
N VAL A 38 11.79 -1.09 1.32
CA VAL A 38 13.23 -1.20 1.20
C VAL A 38 13.78 -1.96 2.40
N ARG A 39 14.86 -2.70 2.17
CA ARG A 39 15.74 -3.13 3.27
C ARG A 39 16.78 -2.04 3.48
N PRO A 40 17.26 -1.83 4.72
CA PRO A 40 18.43 -0.99 4.94
C PRO A 40 19.56 -1.42 4.01
N GLY A 41 20.17 -0.46 3.31
CA GLY A 41 21.34 -0.70 2.48
C GLY A 41 22.61 -0.72 3.31
N GLU A 42 23.66 -1.36 2.80
CA GLU A 42 25.03 -1.17 3.29
C GLU A 42 25.61 0.11 2.67
N VAL A 43 26.33 0.89 3.47
CA VAL A 43 27.01 2.14 3.08
C VAL A 43 28.49 1.95 2.90
#